data_AF-A0A533RTA0-F1
#
_entry.id   AF-A0A533RTA0-F1
#
_cell.length_a   1.000
_cell.length_b   1.000
_cell.length_c   1.000
_cell.angle_alpha   90.00
_cell.angle_beta   90.00
_cell.angle_gamma   90.00
#
_symmetry.space_group_name_H-M   'P 1'
#
loop_
_entity.id
_entity.type
_entity.pdbx_description
1 polymer ?
#
loop_
_entity_poly.entity_id
_entity_poly.type
_entity_poly.pdbx_seq_one_letter_code
_entity_poly.pdbx_strand_id
1 'polypeptide(L)' 'GECEHFYRSVVMRGRMRVLSEPAEVRAAMRVLIGHLDAPDADKIWERTHLDTDKRLETFRALVFEIESTSAKQGK' A
#
# COMPACT_ATOMS: atom_id res chain seq x y z
N GLY A 1 2.11 -32.57 -6.33
CA GLY A 1 3.45 -32.42 -5.73
C GLY A 1 3.33 -31.47 -4.57
N GLU A 2 3.67 -31.92 -3.37
CA GLU A 2 3.85 -31.01 -2.24
C GLU A 2 5.14 -30.21 -2.46
N CYS A 3 5.10 -28.92 -2.13
CA CYS A 3 6.23 -28.01 -2.33
C CYS A 3 7.24 -28.25 -1.19
N GLU A 4 8.52 -28.40 -1.53
CA GLU A 4 9.61 -28.78 -0.61
C GLU A 4 10.20 -27.59 0.17
N HIS A 5 9.55 -26.43 0.17
CA HIS A 5 10.07 -25.20 0.76
C HIS A 5 9.10 -24.57 1.75
N PHE A 6 9.64 -23.97 2.80
CA PHE A 6 8.89 -23.09 3.68
C PHE A 6 8.40 -21.87 2.92
N TYR A 7 7.08 -21.70 2.82
CA TYR A 7 6.47 -20.48 2.28
C TYR A 7 5.19 -20.12 3.00
N ARG A 8 4.85 -18.85 2.89
CA ARG A 8 3.52 -18.30 3.18
C ARG A 8 3.08 -17.52 1.96
N SER A 9 1.91 -17.82 1.43
CA SER A 9 1.35 -17.13 0.28
C SER A 9 -0.10 -16.76 0.52
N VAL A 10 -0.49 -15.65 -0.11
CA VAL A 10 -1.87 -15.18 -0.17
C VAL A 10 -2.19 -14.82 -1.61
N VAL A 11 -3.35 -15.25 -2.08
CA VAL A 11 -3.93 -14.85 -3.36
C VAL A 11 -5.16 -14.02 -3.03
N MET A 12 -5.20 -12.80 -3.57
CA MET A 12 -6.29 -11.87 -3.33
C MET A 12 -7.04 -11.61 -4.64
N ARG A 13 -8.36 -11.56 -4.58
CA ARG A 13 -9.23 -11.17 -5.68
C ARG A 13 -10.03 -9.96 -5.26
N GLY A 14 -10.19 -9.01 -6.19
CA GLY A 14 -10.82 -7.74 -5.89
C GLY A 14 -10.81 -6.81 -7.08
N ARG A 15 -11.15 -5.54 -6.82
CA ARG A 15 -11.22 -4.48 -7.81
C ARG A 15 -10.12 -3.46 -7.58
N MET A 16 -9.47 -3.06 -8.67
CA MET A 16 -8.52 -1.95 -8.67
C MET A 16 -9.24 -0.65 -9.04
N ARG A 17 -9.02 0.39 -8.26
CA ARG A 17 -9.50 1.76 -8.53
C ARG A 17 -8.37 2.76 -8.47
N VAL A 18 -8.38 3.72 -9.39
CA VAL A 18 -7.52 4.91 -9.31
C VAL A 18 -8.14 5.90 -8.32
N LEU A 19 -7.35 6.40 -7.37
CA LEU A 19 -7.79 7.47 -6.48
C LEU A 19 -7.67 8.81 -7.22
N SER A 20 -8.77 9.56 -7.27
CA SER A 20 -8.85 10.88 -7.91
C SER A 20 -8.93 12.02 -6.90
N GLU A 21 -9.45 11.76 -5.71
CA GLU A 21 -9.64 12.77 -4.68
C GLU A 21 -8.31 13.07 -3.98
N PRO A 22 -7.84 14.33 -3.95
CA PRO A 22 -6.56 14.69 -3.33
C PRO A 22 -6.44 14.23 -1.86
N ALA A 23 -7.55 14.24 -1.13
CA ALA A 23 -7.60 13.76 0.25
C ALA A 23 -7.37 12.24 0.34
N GLU A 24 -7.97 11.44 -0.55
CA GLU A 24 -7.75 9.99 -0.61
C GLU A 24 -6.31 9.66 -1.02
N VAL A 25 -5.75 10.41 -1.98
CA VAL A 25 -4.37 10.25 -2.44
C VAL A 25 -3.38 10.53 -1.30
N ARG A 26 -3.60 11.62 -0.55
CA ARG A 26 -2.79 11.98 0.61
C ARG A 26 -2.86 10.92 1.71
N ALA A 27 -4.05 10.39 1.98
CA ALA A 27 -4.24 9.31 2.95
C ALA A 27 -3.49 8.04 2.52
N ALA A 28 -3.59 7.65 1.24
CA ALA A 28 -2.90 6.49 0.69
C ALA A 28 -1.36 6.62 0.79
N MET A 29 -0.81 7.81 0.50
CA MET A 29 0.63 8.07 0.68
C MET A 29 1.06 7.91 2.13
N ARG A 30 0.27 8.43 3.08
CA ARG A 30 0.59 8.33 4.51
C ARG A 30 0.59 6.88 4.99
N VAL A 31 -0.39 6.08 4.56
CA VAL A 31 -0.45 4.64 4.86
C VAL A 31 0.76 3.92 4.28
N LEU A 32 1.15 4.21 3.04
CA LEU A 32 2.32 3.60 2.39
C LEU A 32 3.62 3.89 3.15
N ILE A 33 3.88 5.15 3.49
CA ILE A 33 5.07 5.54 4.27
C ILE A 33 5.03 4.88 5.66
N GLY A 34 3.85 4.81 6.27
CA GLY A 34 3.64 4.09 7.52
C GLY A 34 4.01 2.60 7.46
N HIS A 35 3.86 1.94 6.30
CA HIS A 35 4.24 0.52 6.15
C HIS A 35 5.72 0.33 5.84
N LEU A 36 6.33 1.26 5.10
CA LEU A 36 7.71 1.13 4.65
C LEU A 36 8.72 1.53 5.72
N ASP A 37 8.41 2.59 6.47
CA ASP A 37 9.39 3.26 7.32
C ASP A 37 8.94 3.32 8.79
N ALA A 38 8.10 2.41 9.25
CA ALA A 38 7.78 2.31 10.68
C ALA A 38 9.06 1.99 11.48
N PRO A 39 9.37 2.72 12.57
CA PRO A 39 8.52 3.69 13.28
C PRO A 39 8.73 5.18 12.90
N ASP A 40 9.63 5.51 11.98
CA ASP A 40 10.03 6.88 11.65
C ASP A 40 9.15 7.60 10.59
N ALA A 41 8.03 6.98 10.20
CA ALA A 41 7.12 7.45 9.16
C ALA A 41 6.72 8.94 9.29
N ASP A 42 6.39 9.42 10.49
CA ASP A 42 6.00 10.82 10.70
C ASP A 42 7.18 11.78 10.46
N LYS A 43 8.41 11.41 10.86
CA LYS A 43 9.61 12.23 10.60
C LYS A 43 9.89 12.34 9.11
N ILE A 44 9.70 11.25 8.36
CA ILE A 44 9.90 11.25 6.91
C ILE A 44 8.84 12.13 6.26
N TRP A 45 7.58 11.98 6.65
CA TRP A 45 6.47 12.79 6.16
C TRP A 45 6.75 14.29 6.32
N GLU A 46 7.18 14.71 7.52
CA GLU A 46 7.50 16.09 7.83
C GLU A 46 8.72 16.62 7.06
N ARG A 47 9.82 15.85 7.02
CA ARG A 47 11.07 16.28 6.36
C ARG A 47 10.94 16.41 4.84
N THR A 48 10.05 15.64 4.22
CA THR A 48 9.95 15.57 2.76
C THR A 48 8.92 16.54 2.18
N HIS A 49 8.17 17.27 3.02
CA HIS A 49 7.12 18.21 2.60
C HIS A 49 6.18 17.60 1.54
N LEU A 50 5.84 16.32 1.73
CA LEU A 50 4.97 15.56 0.81
C LEU A 50 3.51 16.01 0.86
N ASP A 51 3.18 16.89 1.79
CA ASP A 51 1.90 17.53 1.93
C ASP A 51 1.66 18.67 0.93
N THR A 52 2.69 19.07 0.18
CA THR A 52 2.61 20.11 -0.85
C THR A 52 1.84 19.62 -2.08
N ASP A 53 0.84 20.41 -2.50
CA ASP A 53 -0.09 20.05 -3.58
C ASP A 53 0.62 19.66 -4.89
N LYS A 54 1.74 20.31 -5.22
CA LYS A 54 2.54 20.00 -6.42
C LYS A 54 3.12 18.58 -6.44
N ARG A 55 3.41 17.97 -5.28
CA ARG A 55 3.91 16.59 -5.22
C ARG A 55 2.76 15.58 -5.26
N LEU A 56 1.59 15.96 -4.77
CA LEU A 56 0.37 15.15 -4.90
C LEU A 56 -0.08 15.05 -6.36
N GLU A 57 0.08 16.13 -7.14
CA GLU A 57 -0.28 16.15 -8.56
C GLU A 57 0.48 15.14 -9.43
N THR A 58 1.72 14.79 -9.08
CA THR A 58 2.54 13.81 -9.81
C THR A 58 2.38 12.39 -9.29
N PHE A 59 1.81 12.22 -8.09
CA PHE A 59 1.57 10.91 -7.51
C PHE A 59 0.27 10.31 -8.07
N ARG A 60 0.27 9.00 -8.30
CA ARG A 60 -0.91 8.24 -8.70
C ARG A 60 -1.08 7.10 -7.72
N ALA A 61 -2.16 7.15 -6.96
CA ALA A 61 -2.50 6.12 -6.00
C ALA A 61 -3.54 5.17 -6.61
N LEU A 62 -3.33 3.89 -6.38
CA LEU A 62 -4.28 2.83 -6.68
C LEU A 62 -4.72 2.20 -5.37
N VAL A 63 -6.00 1.89 -5.24
CA VAL A 63 -6.52 1.07 -4.16
C VAL A 63 -6.99 -0.27 -4.73
N PHE A 64 -6.66 -1.34 -4.01
CA PHE A 64 -7.17 -2.67 -4.28
C PHE A 64 -8.23 -3.03 -3.23
N GLU A 65 -9.49 -3.03 -3.65
CA GLU A 65 -10.61 -3.41 -2.80
C GLU A 65 -10.71 -4.94 -2.81
N ILE A 66 -10.23 -5.57 -1.73
CA ILE A 66 -10.21 -7.02 -1.58
C ILE A 66 -11.64 -7.53 -1.39
N GLU A 67 -12.08 -8.40 -2.29
CA GLU A 67 -13.38 -9.09 -2.21
C GLU A 67 -13.23 -10.48 -1.59
N SER A 68 -12.12 -11.15 -1.89
CA SER A 68 -11.82 -12.45 -1.31
C SER A 68 -10.31 -12.71 -1.23
N THR A 69 -9.94 -13.57 -0.29
CA THR A 69 -8.56 -14.01 -0.08
C THR A 69 -8.52 -15.52 0.06
N SER A 70 -7.52 -16.15 -0.54
CA SER A 70 -7.10 -17.51 -0.20
C SER A 70 -5.65 -17.49 0.26
N ALA A 71 -5.32 -18.31 1.25
CA ALA A 71 -3.98 -18.37 1.82
C ALA A 71 -3.50 -19.81 1.85
N LYS A 72 -2.20 -19.99 1.67
CA LYS A 72 -1.53 -21.28 1.81
C LYS A 72 -0.23 -21.09 2.56
N GLN A 73 0.09 -22.05 3.43
CA GLN A 73 1.41 -22.19 3.99
C GLN A 73 1.95 -23.58 3.64
N GLY A 74 3.24 -23.63 3.30
CA GLY A 74 3.97 -24.88 3.08
C GLY A 74 5.13 -25.02 4.06
N LYS A 75 5.78 -26.19 4.00
CA LYS A 75 6.90 -26.59 4.83
C LYS A 75 8.09 -26.90 3.95
#